data_AF-A0A8J7EC65-F1
#
_entry.id   AF-A0A8J7EC65-F1
#
_cell.length_a   1.000
_cell.length_b   1.000
_cell.length_c   1.000
_cell.angle_alpha   90.00
_cell.angle_beta   90.00
_cell.angle_gamma   90.00
#
_symmetry.space_group_name_H-M   'P 1'
#
loop_
_entity.id
_entity.type
_entity.pdbx_description
1 polymer ?
#
loop_
_entity_poly.entity_id
_entity_poly.type
_entity_poly.pdbx_seq_one_letter_code
_entity_poly.pdbx_strand_id
1 'polypeptide(L)'
;MNVFGVGLPEMALILVLALLVFGPKKLPEIGRSMGKALKGFQDASREFEEEFKKEAQQIEKAVTTPMKATLEPDSPKVLTPPEAAAEAEIPNEAEMPNEAEAGSPAVVSSDRPELAADAAESDAPV
;
A
#
# COMPACT_ATOMS: atom_id res chain seq x y z
N MET A 1 -8.12 2.58 -6.09
CA MET A 1 -8.96 3.17 -5.04
C MET A 1 -8.58 4.63 -4.88
N ASN A 2 -9.32 5.55 -5.52
CA ASN A 2 -9.04 6.98 -5.42
C ASN A 2 -9.69 7.47 -4.14
N VAL A 3 -9.02 7.30 -3.00
CA VAL A 3 -9.62 7.44 -1.67
C VAL A 3 -10.15 8.82 -1.34
N PHE A 4 -9.94 9.83 -2.17
CA PHE A 4 -10.50 11.16 -1.93
C PHE A 4 -10.97 11.92 -3.16
N GLY A 5 -10.78 11.45 -4.40
CA GLY A 5 -11.04 12.30 -5.59
C GLY A 5 -10.30 13.66 -5.59
N VAL A 6 -9.46 13.88 -4.58
CA VAL A 6 -8.72 15.11 -4.28
C VAL A 6 -7.29 14.80 -4.72
N GLY A 7 -6.90 15.35 -5.86
CA GLY A 7 -5.53 15.33 -6.34
C GLY A 7 -4.67 16.36 -5.63
N LEU A 8 -3.42 16.47 -6.08
CA LEU A 8 -2.53 17.55 -5.65
C LEU A 8 -3.14 18.95 -5.86
N PRO A 9 -3.85 19.26 -6.98
CA PRO A 9 -4.44 20.58 -7.19
C PRO A 9 -5.49 20.95 -6.14
N GLU A 10 -6.39 20.02 -5.80
CA GLU A 10 -7.45 20.26 -4.81
C GLU A 10 -6.88 20.38 -3.40
N MET A 11 -5.84 19.58 -3.05
CA MET A 11 -5.10 19.74 -1.79
C MET A 11 -4.40 21.11 -1.71
N ALA A 12 -3.82 21.59 -2.81
CA ALA A 12 -3.18 22.90 -2.86
C ALA A 12 -4.19 24.04 -2.66
N LEU A 13 -5.40 23.95 -3.22
CA LEU A 13 -6.45 24.94 -3.02
C LEU A 13 -6.87 25.03 -1.54
N ILE A 14 -7.06 23.90 -0.88
CA ILE A 14 -7.37 23.84 0.56
C ILE A 14 -6.20 24.40 1.38
N LEU A 15 -4.96 24.08 1.01
CA LEU A 15 -3.77 24.63 1.66
C LEU A 15 -3.72 26.15 1.55
N VAL A 16 -4.05 26.73 0.38
CA VAL A 16 -4.10 28.19 0.18
C VAL A 16 -5.17 28.82 1.08
N LEU A 17 -6.36 28.21 1.20
CA LEU A 17 -7.39 28.71 2.12
C LEU A 17 -6.95 28.64 3.58
N ALA A 18 -6.33 27.53 4.00
CA ALA A 18 -5.76 27.38 5.34
C ALA A 18 -4.65 28.41 5.59
N LEU A 19 -3.83 28.69 4.57
CA LEU A 19 -2.79 29.72 4.61
C LEU A 19 -3.35 31.14 4.68
N LEU A 20 -4.55 31.41 4.16
CA LEU A 20 -5.22 32.69 4.35
C LEU A 20 -5.69 32.87 5.80
N VAL A 21 -6.24 31.81 6.40
CA VAL A 21 -6.72 31.84 7.79
C VAL A 21 -5.57 31.89 8.80
N PHE A 22 -4.59 31.01 8.65
CA PHE A 22 -3.49 30.88 9.60
C PHE A 22 -2.26 31.72 9.22
N GLY A 23 -2.05 32.02 7.95
CA GLY A 23 -0.89 32.73 7.44
C GLY A 23 0.28 31.80 7.02
N PRO A 24 1.06 32.16 5.97
CA PRO A 24 2.20 31.36 5.48
C PRO A 24 3.37 31.26 6.46
N LYS A 25 3.44 32.17 7.44
CA LYS A 25 4.45 32.12 8.48
C LYS A 25 4.10 31.14 9.60
N LYS A 26 2.82 30.83 9.83
CA LYS A 26 2.37 29.98 10.94
C LYS A 26 2.54 28.49 10.68
N LEU A 27 2.35 28.01 9.45
CA LEU A 27 2.62 26.60 9.12
C LEU A 27 4.05 26.14 9.45
N PRO A 28 5.12 26.84 9.01
CA PRO A 28 6.49 26.42 9.35
C PRO A 28 6.83 26.65 10.83
N GLU A 29 6.18 27.59 11.51
CA GLU A 29 6.33 27.79 12.96
C GLU A 29 5.78 26.58 13.74
N ILE A 30 4.56 26.15 13.43
CA ILE A 30 3.91 24.97 14.01
C ILE A 30 4.68 23.70 13.66
N GLY A 31 5.12 23.56 12.41
CA GLY A 31 5.94 22.43 11.97
C GLY A 31 7.26 22.33 12.75
N ARG A 32 7.92 23.45 13.02
CA ARG A 32 9.14 23.47 13.84
C ARG A 32 8.87 23.11 15.30
N SER A 33 7.80 23.61 15.92
CA SER A 33 7.48 23.27 17.31
C SER A 33 7.09 21.79 17.45
N MET A 34 6.25 21.30 16.53
CA MET A 34 5.85 19.89 16.51
C MET A 34 7.03 18.97 16.18
N GLY A 35 7.92 19.37 15.27
CA GLY A 35 9.14 18.63 14.96
C GLY A 35 10.09 18.53 16.16
N LYS A 36 10.24 19.61 16.95
CA LYS A 36 11.01 19.57 18.20
C LYS A 36 10.37 18.64 19.23
N ALA A 37 9.04 18.70 19.38
CA ALA A 37 8.32 17.82 20.29
C ALA A 37 8.46 16.34 19.89
N LEU A 38 8.29 16.03 18.60
CA LEU A 38 8.42 14.67 18.07
C LEU A 38 9.86 14.15 18.15
N LYS A 39 10.86 15.03 17.99
CA LYS A 39 12.27 14.68 18.21
C LYS A 39 12.54 14.35 19.67
N GLY A 40 12.11 15.21 20.61
CA GLY A 40 12.25 14.93 22.04
C GLY A 40 11.54 13.65 22.47
N PHE A 41 10.36 13.37 21.91
CA PHE A 41 9.63 12.12 22.15
C PHE A 41 10.40 10.90 21.64
N GLN A 42 10.99 10.97 20.44
CA GLN A 42 11.83 9.89 19.90
C GLN A 42 13.11 9.67 20.73
N ASP A 43 13.77 10.75 21.14
CA ASP A 43 14.99 10.68 21.93
C ASP A 43 14.70 10.04 23.29
N ALA A 44 13.65 10.48 23.98
CA ALA A 44 13.20 9.88 25.24
C ALA A 44 12.82 8.40 25.05
N SER A 45 12.06 8.07 24.00
CA SER A 45 11.65 6.69 23.71
C SER A 45 12.85 5.76 23.51
N ARG A 46 13.90 6.24 22.84
CA ARG A 46 15.15 5.47 22.65
C ARG A 46 15.89 5.25 23.96
N GLU A 47 15.99 6.28 24.80
CA GLU A 47 16.62 6.17 26.12
C GLU A 47 15.89 5.13 26.99
N PHE A 48 14.56 5.19 27.03
CA PHE A 48 13.74 4.19 27.74
C PHE A 48 13.94 2.76 27.20
N GLU A 49 14.00 2.58 25.88
CA GLU A 49 14.25 1.26 25.27
C GLU A 49 15.63 0.71 25.65
N GLU A 50 16.66 1.56 25.65
CA GLU A 50 18.01 1.18 26.04
C GLU A 50 18.12 0.82 27.52
N GLU A 51 17.50 1.60 28.41
CA GLU A 51 17.44 1.31 29.85
C GLU A 51 16.71 0.00 30.12
N PHE A 52 15.52 -0.18 29.54
CA PHE A 52 14.74 -1.41 29.69
C PHE A 52 15.52 -2.63 29.19
N LYS A 53 16.21 -2.52 28.05
CA LYS A 53 17.05 -3.60 27.51
C LYS A 53 18.23 -3.93 28.41
N LYS A 54 18.87 -2.92 29.01
CA LYS A 54 19.98 -3.12 29.98
C LYS A 54 19.48 -3.84 31.23
N GLU A 55 18.34 -3.43 31.78
CA GLU A 55 17.75 -4.08 32.96
C GLU A 55 17.32 -5.52 32.66
N ALA A 56 16.63 -5.74 31.53
CA ALA A 56 16.21 -7.07 31.11
C ALA A 56 17.40 -8.03 30.93
N GLN A 57 18.50 -7.57 30.32
CA GLN A 57 19.72 -8.38 30.17
C GLN A 57 20.43 -8.68 31.50
N GLN A 58 20.36 -7.77 32.47
CA GLN A 58 20.93 -8.01 33.80
C GLN A 58 20.12 -9.04 34.59
N ILE A 59 18.79 -9.01 34.48
CA ILE A 59 17.90 -10.01 35.08
C ILE A 59 18.15 -11.38 34.43
N GLU A 60 18.29 -11.44 33.10
CA GLU A 60 18.57 -12.69 32.39
C GLU A 60 19.93 -13.30 32.77
N LYS A 61 20.99 -12.49 32.87
CA LYS A 61 22.32 -12.95 33.31
C LYS A 61 22.33 -13.46 34.76
N ALA A 62 21.56 -12.83 35.64
CA ALA A 62 21.44 -13.24 37.04
C ALA A 62 20.70 -14.58 37.20
N VAL A 63 19.81 -14.93 36.27
CA VAL A 63 19.00 -16.15 36.33
C VAL A 63 19.65 -17.34 35.59
N THR A 64 20.49 -17.10 34.57
CA THR A 64 21.02 -18.19 33.71
C THR A 64 22.33 -18.84 34.20
N THR A 65 23.03 -18.24 35.18
CA THR A 65 24.38 -18.69 35.57
C THR A 65 24.47 -19.98 36.43
N PRO A 66 23.48 -20.43 37.25
CA PRO A 66 23.67 -21.65 38.03
C PRO A 66 23.40 -22.98 37.29
N MET A 67 23.00 -23.01 36.00
CA MET A 67 22.54 -24.26 35.36
C MET A 67 23.35 -24.80 34.16
N LYS A 68 24.45 -24.16 33.73
CA LYS A 68 25.21 -24.62 32.55
C LYS A 68 26.47 -25.46 32.84
N ALA A 69 26.52 -26.18 33.97
CA ALA A 69 27.64 -27.07 34.32
C ALA A 69 27.28 -28.57 34.32
N THR A 70 26.18 -28.97 33.70
CA THR A 70 25.83 -30.38 33.48
C THR A 70 25.10 -30.45 32.14
N LEU A 71 25.27 -31.54 31.40
CA LEU A 71 24.79 -31.78 30.02
C LEU A 71 25.82 -31.47 28.91
N GLU A 72 27.00 -32.09 29.01
CA GLU A 72 27.41 -32.97 27.90
C GLU A 72 26.84 -34.36 28.24
N PRO A 73 26.16 -35.05 27.31
CA PRO A 73 26.93 -35.91 26.42
C PRO A 73 26.33 -36.10 25.00
N ASP A 74 27.18 -36.69 24.16
CA ASP A 74 26.86 -37.65 23.10
C ASP A 74 26.34 -37.12 21.74
N SER A 75 27.31 -36.90 20.86
CA SER A 75 27.21 -37.36 19.46
C SER A 75 27.02 -38.88 19.46
N PRO A 76 26.26 -39.54 18.54
CA PRO A 76 26.73 -39.62 17.16
C PRO A 76 25.71 -39.98 16.04
N LYS A 77 26.23 -39.90 14.80
CA LYS A 77 25.89 -40.65 13.58
C LYS A 77 24.61 -40.23 12.83
N VAL A 78 24.76 -39.51 11.71
CA VAL A 78 25.02 -40.03 10.34
C VAL A 78 23.77 -40.69 9.77
N LEU A 79 23.25 -40.12 8.68
CA LEU A 79 22.88 -40.77 7.41
C LEU A 79 22.08 -39.77 6.54
N THR A 80 22.76 -38.90 5.81
CA THR A 80 22.40 -38.68 4.40
C THR A 80 23.06 -39.83 3.64
N PRO A 81 22.47 -40.45 2.60
CA PRO A 81 22.44 -39.81 1.28
C PRO A 81 21.27 -40.34 0.37
N PRO A 82 21.31 -40.30 -0.98
CA PRO A 82 20.54 -39.40 -1.84
C PRO A 82 19.72 -40.12 -2.94
N GLU A 83 18.46 -39.76 -3.20
CA GLU A 83 17.73 -40.29 -4.37
C GLU A 83 16.60 -39.30 -4.72
N ALA A 84 16.77 -38.39 -5.68
CA ALA A 84 16.61 -38.60 -7.12
C ALA A 84 15.25 -39.23 -7.47
N ALA A 85 14.21 -38.41 -7.64
CA ALA A 85 13.22 -38.48 -8.73
C ALA A 85 12.01 -37.56 -8.47
N ALA A 86 11.46 -37.02 -9.57
CA ALA A 86 10.20 -36.27 -9.71
C ALA A 86 10.28 -34.78 -9.33
N GLU A 87 10.78 -33.89 -10.19
CA GLU A 87 10.14 -33.37 -11.43
C GLU A 87 8.72 -32.82 -11.20
N ALA A 88 8.61 -31.48 -11.22
CA ALA A 88 7.68 -30.72 -12.07
C ALA A 88 7.81 -29.22 -11.72
N GLU A 89 8.88 -28.58 -12.19
CA GLU A 89 8.91 -27.12 -12.31
C GLU A 89 7.99 -26.70 -13.45
N ILE A 90 7.06 -25.80 -13.17
CA ILE A 90 6.11 -25.22 -14.13
C ILE A 90 6.86 -24.13 -14.92
N PRO A 91 7.01 -24.24 -16.25
CA PRO A 91 7.65 -23.19 -17.04
C PRO A 91 6.75 -21.96 -17.16
N ASN A 92 7.32 -20.80 -16.83
CA ASN A 92 6.76 -19.48 -17.05
C ASN A 92 7.18 -18.99 -18.44
N GLU A 93 6.29 -19.10 -19.43
CA GLU A 93 6.43 -18.43 -20.73
C GLU A 93 5.06 -17.94 -21.19
N ALA A 94 4.81 -16.65 -21.00
CA ALA A 94 3.73 -15.93 -21.66
C ALA A 94 4.26 -14.55 -22.08
N GLU A 95 5.07 -14.53 -23.13
CA GLU A 95 5.37 -13.32 -23.86
C GLU A 95 5.34 -13.65 -25.36
N MET A 96 4.26 -13.26 -26.05
CA MET A 96 4.31 -13.06 -27.50
C MET A 96 3.50 -11.81 -27.90
N PRO A 97 4.03 -10.97 -28.81
CA PRO A 97 3.44 -9.71 -29.23
C PRO A 97 2.40 -9.92 -30.36
N ASN A 98 1.42 -9.01 -30.44
CA ASN A 98 0.40 -9.02 -31.48
C ASN A 98 0.69 -7.94 -32.54
N GLU A 99 1.05 -8.37 -33.75
CA GLU A 99 1.06 -7.54 -34.96
C GLU A 99 0.49 -8.32 -36.15
N ALA A 100 -0.41 -7.63 -36.89
CA ALA A 100 -0.86 -7.87 -38.27
C ALA A 100 -1.70 -9.15 -38.54
N GLU A 101 -2.73 -9.19 -39.40
CA GLU A 101 -3.19 -8.28 -40.45
C GLU A 101 -4.64 -8.63 -40.91
N ALA A 102 -5.29 -7.63 -41.52
CA ALA A 102 -6.33 -7.61 -42.57
C ALA A 102 -7.23 -8.83 -42.91
N GLY A 103 -8.52 -8.57 -43.17
CA GLY A 103 -9.35 -9.62 -43.80
C GLY A 103 -10.82 -9.42 -44.22
N SER A 104 -11.42 -8.22 -44.26
CA SER A 104 -12.58 -7.87 -45.14
C SER A 104 -13.95 -8.63 -44.96
N PRO A 105 -15.06 -8.29 -45.68
CA PRO A 105 -16.27 -7.71 -45.07
C PRO A 105 -17.57 -8.49 -45.37
N ALA A 106 -18.69 -8.17 -44.71
CA ALA A 106 -20.05 -8.08 -45.29
C ALA A 106 -21.17 -8.04 -44.22
N VAL A 107 -22.31 -7.50 -44.67
CA VAL A 107 -23.71 -7.60 -44.19
C VAL A 107 -24.17 -6.61 -43.10
N VAL A 108 -24.87 -5.53 -43.47
CA VAL A 108 -26.32 -5.39 -43.80
C VAL A 108 -27.07 -4.84 -42.57
N SER A 109 -27.33 -3.53 -42.55
CA SER A 109 -28.66 -2.92 -42.74
C SER A 109 -29.66 -3.13 -41.59
N SER A 110 -29.90 -2.06 -40.83
CA SER A 110 -31.24 -1.61 -40.42
C SER A 110 -31.13 -0.25 -39.73
N ASP A 111 -30.96 0.79 -40.55
CA ASP A 111 -31.12 2.18 -40.12
C ASP A 111 -32.44 2.69 -40.73
N ARG A 112 -33.45 2.87 -39.88
CA ARG A 112 -34.74 3.45 -40.26
C ARG A 112 -35.39 4.09 -39.04
N PRO A 113 -35.25 5.41 -38.83
CA PRO A 113 -36.21 6.17 -38.05
C PRO A 113 -37.32 6.67 -38.98
N GLU A 114 -38.56 6.44 -38.54
CA GLU A 114 -39.80 6.80 -39.21
C GLU A 114 -40.09 8.31 -39.09
N LEU A 115 -40.74 8.83 -40.12
CA LEU A 115 -41.02 10.23 -40.43
C LEU A 115 -41.89 10.98 -39.41
N ALA A 116 -41.70 12.31 -39.46
CA ALA A 116 -42.44 13.37 -38.79
C ALA A 116 -43.93 13.52 -39.17
N ALA A 117 -44.70 14.11 -38.25
CA ALA A 117 -45.84 15.04 -38.43
C ALA A 117 -46.28 15.45 -37.01
N ASP A 118 -45.97 16.63 -36.47
CA ASP A 118 -46.45 17.99 -36.77
C ASP A 118 -47.98 18.18 -36.74
N ALA A 119 -48.38 18.95 -35.71
CA ALA A 119 -49.49 19.90 -35.60
C ALA A 119 -50.92 19.56 -36.08
N ALA A 120 -51.84 19.47 -35.11
CA ALA A 120 -53.16 20.15 -35.08
C ALA A 120 -53.84 19.73 -33.76
N GLU A 121 -53.94 20.61 -32.77
CA GLU A 121 -55.02 21.60 -32.59
C GLU A 121 -56.34 20.95 -32.14
N SER A 122 -56.84 21.41 -30.99
CA SER A 122 -58.25 21.74 -30.72
C SER A 122 -58.67 21.41 -29.29
N ASP A 123 -58.65 22.46 -28.47
CA ASP A 123 -59.77 22.89 -27.62
C ASP A 123 -60.07 22.17 -26.30
N ALA A 124 -60.12 23.00 -25.25
CA ALA A 124 -60.57 22.72 -23.88
C ALA A 124 -62.12 22.78 -23.81
N PRO A 125 -62.82 23.02 -22.69
CA PRO A 125 -62.54 22.85 -21.26
C PRO A 125 -63.67 22.10 -20.48
N VAL A 126 -63.53 22.16 -19.15
CA VAL A 126 -64.46 21.91 -18.01
C VAL A 126 -64.33 20.55 -17.32
#